data_AF-A0A939YU24-F1
#
_entry.id   AF-A0A939YU24-F1
#
_cell.length_a   1.000
_cell.length_b   1.000
_cell.length_c   1.000
_cell.angle_alpha   90.00
_cell.angle_beta   90.00
_cell.angle_gamma   90.00
#
_symmetry.space_group_name_H-M   'P 1'
#
loop_
_entity.id
_entity.type
_entity.pdbx_description
1 polymer ?
#
loop_
_entity_poly.entity_id
_entity_poly.type
_entity_poly.pdbx_seq_one_letter_code
_entity_poly.pdbx_strand_id
1 'polypeptide(L)'
;NPSSHKRADYLQKACDILLRHKAPETVCGTVRNIGREGECCAIMTLQELRDTMVDMFTTVFIGNSQTKNIGGRMVTPRGYKHD
;
A
#
# COMPACT_ATOMS: atom_id res chain seq x y z
N ASN A 1 -5.76 3.02 11.57
CA ASN A 1 -6.52 1.77 11.81
C ASN A 1 -7.22 1.43 10.51
N PRO A 2 -6.84 0.33 9.85
CA PRO A 2 -7.62 -0.15 8.74
C PRO A 2 -8.97 -0.59 9.28
N SER A 3 -9.98 -0.33 8.46
CA SER A 3 -11.40 -0.24 8.74
C SER A 3 -11.93 -0.97 10.00
N SER A 4 -12.43 -0.19 10.95
CA SER A 4 -13.41 -0.66 11.95
C SER A 4 -14.82 -0.36 11.46
N HIS A 5 -15.87 -0.97 12.03
CA HIS A 5 -17.27 -0.69 11.68
C HIS A 5 -17.62 0.81 11.54
N LYS A 6 -17.06 1.68 12.41
CA LYS A 6 -17.31 3.14 12.40
C LYS A 6 -16.44 3.95 11.44
N ARG A 7 -15.46 3.34 10.78
CA ARG A 7 -14.40 4.01 9.98
C ARG A 7 -14.11 3.27 8.68
N ALA A 8 -15.14 2.66 8.10
CA ALA A 8 -15.00 1.79 6.94
C ALA A 8 -14.44 2.50 5.70
N ASP A 9 -14.68 3.82 5.61
CA ASP A 9 -14.34 4.68 4.47
C ASP A 9 -13.00 5.43 4.62
N TYR A 10 -12.28 5.26 5.73
CA TYR A 10 -11.08 6.06 6.01
C TYR A 10 -9.92 5.74 5.08
N LEU A 11 -9.74 4.46 4.70
CA LEU A 11 -8.71 4.09 3.73
C LEU A 11 -9.00 4.72 2.37
N GLN A 12 -10.24 4.62 1.89
CA GLN A 12 -10.68 5.24 0.64
C GLN A 12 -10.41 6.75 0.65
N LYS A 13 -10.84 7.45 1.70
CA LYS A 13 -10.59 8.89 1.87
C LYS A 13 -9.10 9.24 1.87
N ALA A 14 -8.26 8.44 2.53
CA ALA A 14 -6.81 8.64 2.54
C ALA A 14 -6.22 8.46 1.13
N CYS A 15 -6.65 7.42 0.40
CA CYS A 15 -6.24 7.20 -0.98
C CYS A 15 -6.69 8.35 -1.89
N ASP A 16 -7.93 8.84 -1.74
CA ASP A 16 -8.45 9.99 -2.48
C ASP A 16 -7.63 11.27 -2.26
N ILE A 17 -7.12 11.49 -1.04
CA ILE A 17 -6.23 12.61 -0.74
C ILE A 17 -4.87 12.39 -1.41
N LEU A 18 -4.30 11.18 -1.30
CA LEU A 18 -3.00 10.85 -1.90
C LEU A 18 -3.02 10.94 -3.43
N LEU A 19 -4.11 10.52 -4.08
CA LEU A 19 -4.30 10.57 -5.54
C LEU A 19 -4.27 12.00 -6.11
N ARG A 20 -4.46 13.03 -5.27
CA ARG A 20 -4.27 14.44 -5.69
C ARG A 20 -2.80 14.81 -5.89
N HIS A 21 -1.89 14.01 -5.34
CA HIS A 21 -0.45 14.34 -5.27
C HIS A 21 0.46 13.20 -5.73
N LYS A 22 -0.08 11.99 -5.94
CA LYS A 22 0.65 10.78 -6.34
C LYS A 22 -0.01 10.17 -7.57
N ALA A 23 0.79 9.53 -8.40
CA ALA A 23 0.29 8.80 -9.56
C ALA A 23 -0.63 7.64 -9.13
N PRO A 24 -1.75 7.38 -9.83
CA PRO A 24 -2.62 6.23 -9.57
C PRO A 24 -1.87 4.90 -9.53
N GLU A 25 -0.80 4.77 -10.31
CA GLU A 25 0.06 3.59 -10.46
C GLU A 25 1.09 3.45 -9.33
N THR A 26 1.11 4.37 -8.35
CA THR A 26 2.04 4.31 -7.22
C THR A 26 1.94 2.95 -6.53
N VAL A 27 3.07 2.24 -6.44
CA VAL A 27 3.12 0.90 -5.86
C VAL A 27 2.75 0.97 -4.38
N CYS A 28 1.75 0.20 -4.00
CA CYS A 28 1.27 0.05 -2.63
C CYS A 28 1.32 -1.42 -2.23
N GLY A 29 1.29 -1.67 -0.92
CA GLY A 29 1.26 -3.01 -0.37
C GLY A 29 0.34 -3.11 0.84
N THR A 30 -0.31 -4.26 0.98
CA THR A 30 -1.05 -4.62 2.19
C THR A 30 -0.44 -5.87 2.78
N VAL A 31 -0.25 -5.91 4.09
CA VAL A 31 0.13 -7.14 4.79
C VAL A 31 -0.81 -7.33 5.97
N ARG A 32 -1.49 -8.46 6.01
CA ARG A 32 -2.39 -8.85 7.10
C ARG A 32 -1.68 -9.82 8.02
N ASN A 33 -1.93 -9.71 9.33
CA ASN A 33 -1.35 -10.58 10.34
C ASN A 33 0.20 -10.58 10.37
N ILE A 34 0.85 -9.43 10.15
CA ILE A 34 2.32 -9.33 10.17
C ILE A 34 2.89 -9.98 11.44
N GLY A 35 3.83 -10.91 11.26
CA GLY A 35 4.53 -11.63 12.30
C GLY A 35 3.67 -12.66 13.06
N ARG A 36 2.52 -13.07 12.51
CA ARG A 36 1.59 -14.03 13.12
C ARG A 36 1.20 -15.13 12.13
N GLU A 37 0.59 -16.19 12.64
CA GLU A 37 0.03 -17.25 11.81
C GLU A 37 -1.01 -16.67 10.83
N GLY A 38 -0.98 -17.15 9.58
CA GLY A 38 -1.85 -16.67 8.51
C GLY A 38 -1.45 -15.28 7.98
N GLU A 39 -0.18 -14.91 8.06
CA GLU A 39 0.36 -13.74 7.36
C GLU A 39 0.12 -13.86 5.86
N CYS A 40 -0.45 -12.81 5.26
CA CYS A 40 -0.60 -12.72 3.81
C CYS A 40 -0.34 -11.30 3.32
N CYS A 41 0.24 -11.19 2.13
CA CYS A 41 0.59 -9.91 1.51
C CYS A 41 0.06 -9.79 0.09
N ALA A 42 -0.16 -8.56 -0.33
CA ALA A 42 -0.52 -8.21 -1.70
C ALA A 42 0.17 -6.91 -2.10
N ILE A 43 0.59 -6.83 -3.37
CA ILE A 43 1.08 -5.60 -4.00
C ILE A 43 0.05 -5.18 -5.04
N MET A 44 -0.24 -3.89 -5.06
CA MET A 44 -1.25 -3.29 -5.93
C MET A 44 -0.89 -1.82 -6.21
N THR A 45 -1.63 -1.18 -7.09
CA THR A 45 -1.55 0.26 -7.35
C THR A 45 -2.29 1.05 -6.26
N LEU A 46 -2.04 2.37 -6.16
CA LEU A 46 -2.78 3.26 -5.27
C LEU A 46 -4.26 3.35 -5.67
N GLN A 47 -4.56 3.25 -6.96
CA GLN A 47 -5.94 3.19 -7.46
C GLN A 47 -6.67 1.93 -6.98
N GLU A 48 -6.03 0.76 -7.05
CA GLU A 48 -6.62 -0.49 -6.54
C GLU A 48 -6.75 -0.49 -5.01
N LEU A 49 -5.75 0.06 -4.31
CA LEU A 49 -5.76 0.15 -2.85
C LEU A 49 -6.96 0.96 -2.34
N ARG A 50 -7.37 2.00 -3.07
CA ARG A 50 -8.53 2.85 -2.74
C ARG A 50 -9.80 2.04 -2.50
N ASP A 51 -10.01 0.99 -3.29
CA ASP A 51 -11.21 0.15 -3.28
C ASP A 51 -10.97 -1.20 -2.56
N THR A 52 -9.78 -1.38 -1.99
CA THR A 52 -9.41 -2.61 -1.27
C THR A 52 -10.01 -2.64 0.13
N MET A 53 -10.66 -3.76 0.45
CA MET A 53 -11.16 -4.04 1.79
C MET A 53 -10.02 -4.48 2.70
N VAL A 54 -9.86 -3.79 3.83
CA VAL A 54 -8.84 -4.07 4.85
C VAL A 54 -9.49 -4.16 6.22
N ASP A 55 -8.91 -4.95 7.13
CA ASP A 55 -9.37 -5.09 8.51
C ASP A 55 -8.34 -4.54 9.50
N MET A 56 -8.66 -4.54 10.80
CA MET A 56 -7.77 -4.02 11.85
C MET A 56 -6.40 -4.73 11.97
N PHE A 57 -6.22 -5.90 11.33
CA PHE A 57 -4.97 -6.67 11.32
C PHE A 57 -4.12 -6.39 10.08
N THR A 58 -4.57 -5.49 9.21
CA THR A 58 -3.87 -5.12 7.99
C THR A 58 -2.93 -3.94 8.24
N THR A 59 -1.74 -3.95 7.65
CA THR A 59 -0.86 -2.78 7.56
C THR A 59 -0.74 -2.40 6.10
N VAL A 60 -0.90 -1.10 5.81
CA VAL A 60 -0.83 -0.55 4.45
C VAL A 60 0.49 0.19 4.28
N PHE A 61 1.18 -0.08 3.18
CA PHE A 61 2.42 0.57 2.76
C PHE A 61 2.16 1.36 1.47
N ILE A 62 2.56 2.64 1.45
CA ILE A 62 2.48 3.50 0.27
C ILE A 62 3.90 3.77 -0.22
N GLY A 63 4.20 3.37 -1.46
CA GLY A 63 5.47 3.64 -2.10
C GLY A 63 5.71 5.13 -2.35
N ASN A 64 6.98 5.48 -2.56
CA ASN A 64 7.35 6.77 -3.12
C ASN A 64 7.38 6.70 -4.66
N SER A 65 7.73 7.80 -5.31
CA SER A 65 7.77 7.88 -6.78
C SER A 65 8.81 6.97 -7.44
N GLN A 66 9.74 6.41 -6.68
CA GLN A 66 10.78 5.51 -7.17
C GLN A 66 10.52 4.05 -6.79
N THR A 67 9.52 3.76 -5.94
CA THR A 67 9.18 2.39 -5.55
C THR A 67 8.64 1.61 -6.76
N LYS A 68 9.16 0.40 -6.96
CA LYS A 68 8.80 -0.51 -8.05
C LYS A 68 8.37 -1.87 -7.48
N ASN A 69 7.51 -2.58 -8.21
CA ASN A 69 7.28 -3.99 -7.98
C ASN A 69 8.35 -4.81 -8.72
N ILE A 70 9.25 -5.45 -7.97
CA ILE A 70 10.31 -6.30 -8.52
C ILE A 70 10.16 -7.68 -7.90
N GLY A 71 9.80 -8.69 -8.71
CA GLY A 71 9.65 -10.06 -8.25
C GLY A 71 8.61 -10.23 -7.15
N GLY A 72 7.50 -9.48 -7.20
CA GLY A 72 6.46 -9.50 -6.17
C GLY A 72 6.87 -8.81 -4.86
N ARG A 73 7.85 -7.90 -4.91
CA ARG A 73 8.33 -7.13 -3.75
C ARG A 73 8.34 -5.63 -4.05
N MET A 74 7.98 -4.82 -3.06
CA MET A 74 8.14 -3.37 -3.14
C MET A 74 9.60 -3.00 -2.92
N VAL A 75 10.28 -2.55 -3.98
CA VAL A 75 11.69 -2.18 -3.95
C VAL A 75 11.82 -0.71 -4.30
N THR A 76 12.45 0.06 -3.42
CA THR A 76 12.85 1.44 -3.72
C THR A 76 14.36 1.44 -3.97
N PRO A 77 14.82 1.61 -5.22
CA PRO A 77 16.24 1.64 -5.52
C PRO A 77 16.89 2.81 -4.79
N ARG A 78 18.08 2.59 -4.22
CA ARG A 78 18.90 3.67 -3.69
C ARG A 78 19.72 4.24 -4.84
N GLY A 79 19.79 5.57 -4.92
CA GLY A 79 20.36 6.32 -6.03
C GLY A 79 21.89 6.28 -6.16
N TYR A 80 22.57 5.19 -5.79
CA TYR A 80 23.97 5.01 -6.13
C TYR A 80 24.05 4.69 -7.63
N LYS A 81 24.00 5.74 -8.45
CA LYS A 81 24.58 5.69 -9.79
C LYS A 81 26.08 5.51 -9.59
N HIS A 82 26.56 4.28 -9.77
CA HIS A 82 27.95 4.09 -10.14
C HIS A 82 27.96 4.36 -11.65
N ASP A 83 28.35 5.59 -12.01
CA ASP A 83 28.88 5.87 -13.34
C ASP A 83 30.26 5.19 -13.45
#